data_AF-A0A1R3WIL1-F1
#
_entry.id   AF-A0A1R3WIL1-F1
#
_cell.length_a   1.000
_cell.length_b   1.000
_cell.length_c   1.000
_cell.angle_alpha   90.00
_cell.angle_beta   90.00
_cell.angle_gamma   90.00
#
_symmetry.space_group_name_H-M   'P 1'
#
loop_
_entity.id
_entity.type
_entity.pdbx_description
1 polymer ?
#
loop_
_entity_poly.entity_id
_entity_poly.type
_entity_poly.pdbx_seq_one_letter_code
_entity_poly.pdbx_strand_id
1 'polypeptide(L)'
;MTPDESVNVLGTALAPCSRRPLTGFFRDGHCNTCDQDPGSHTVCAVMTDEFLAFSKYVGNDLTTPRPEYYFPGLKAGDRWCLCAARFLQAHDEGCAPRVMLAATHARALETVPLEILRACAIDAESD
;
A
#
# COMPACT_ATOMS: atom_id res chain seq x y z
N MET A 1 -16.75 -12.83 2.68
CA MET A 1 -15.71 -11.92 2.16
C MET A 1 -14.72 -12.80 1.42
N THR A 2 -14.74 -12.73 0.10
CA THR A 2 -13.90 -13.56 -0.76
C THR A 2 -12.93 -12.61 -1.45
N PRO A 3 -11.61 -12.79 -1.32
CA PRO A 3 -10.65 -11.99 -2.05
C PRO A 3 -10.88 -12.13 -3.56
N ASP A 4 -10.57 -11.07 -4.29
CA ASP A 4 -10.37 -11.17 -5.73
C ASP A 4 -9.17 -12.07 -6.06
N GLU A 5 -8.96 -12.33 -7.35
CA GLU A 5 -7.77 -13.05 -7.80
C GLU A 5 -6.50 -12.31 -7.39
N SER A 6 -5.63 -12.99 -6.64
CA SER A 6 -4.37 -12.46 -6.10
C SER A 6 -3.31 -12.29 -7.20
N VAL A 7 -3.53 -11.32 -8.07
CA VAL A 7 -2.64 -10.94 -9.18
C VAL A 7 -2.09 -9.54 -8.94
N ASN A 8 -0.81 -9.34 -9.19
CA ASN A 8 -0.18 -8.04 -9.07
C ASN A 8 -0.34 -7.17 -10.32
N VAL A 9 0.03 -5.90 -10.23
CA VAL A 9 -0.04 -4.93 -11.34
C VAL A 9 0.84 -5.28 -12.55
N LEU A 10 1.68 -6.32 -12.44
CA LEU A 10 2.49 -6.86 -13.54
C LEU A 10 1.84 -8.07 -14.22
N GLY A 11 0.65 -8.48 -13.80
CA GLY A 11 -0.07 -9.65 -14.33
C GLY A 11 0.49 -10.99 -13.85
N THR A 12 1.22 -11.02 -12.73
CA THR A 12 1.78 -12.24 -12.13
C THR A 12 1.23 -12.46 -10.72
N ALA A 13 1.58 -13.59 -10.09
CA ALA A 13 1.12 -13.90 -8.74
C ALA A 13 1.50 -12.78 -7.74
N LEU A 14 0.55 -12.42 -6.86
CA LEU A 14 0.75 -11.39 -5.85
C LEU A 14 1.74 -11.84 -4.79
N ALA A 15 2.87 -11.15 -4.67
CA ALA A 15 3.86 -11.38 -3.64
C ALA A 15 3.37 -10.87 -2.27
N PRO A 16 3.88 -11.41 -1.15
CA PRO A 16 3.58 -10.88 0.18
C PRO A 16 4.15 -9.46 0.34
N CYS A 17 3.34 -8.55 0.88
CA CYS A 17 3.77 -7.20 1.20
C CYS A 17 4.52 -7.15 2.55
N SER A 18 3.89 -7.63 3.63
CA SER A 18 4.53 -7.68 4.96
C SER A 18 3.87 -8.69 5.88
N ARG A 19 4.66 -9.34 6.74
CA ARG A 19 4.15 -10.19 7.83
C ARG A 19 4.45 -9.63 9.21
N ARG A 20 5.33 -8.62 9.29
CA ARG A 20 5.78 -7.95 10.52
C ARG A 20 6.14 -6.50 10.17
N PRO A 21 5.26 -5.52 10.41
CA PRO A 21 3.89 -5.70 10.92
C PRO A 21 2.98 -6.46 9.92
N LEU A 22 1.98 -7.17 10.43
CA LEU A 22 1.02 -7.90 9.57
C LEU A 22 0.09 -6.90 8.88
N THR A 23 0.14 -6.86 7.55
CA THR A 23 -0.61 -5.92 6.71
C THR A 23 -1.76 -6.61 5.97
N GLY A 24 -2.46 -5.83 5.14
CA GLY A 24 -3.54 -6.28 4.25
C GLY A 24 -4.89 -6.08 4.89
N PHE A 25 -5.90 -5.79 4.08
CA PHE A 25 -7.30 -5.68 4.54
C PHE A 25 -7.75 -6.97 5.24
N PHE A 26 -7.38 -8.12 4.67
CA PHE A 26 -7.63 -9.46 5.22
C PHE A 26 -6.67 -9.87 6.35
N ARG A 27 -5.66 -9.05 6.67
CA ARG A 27 -4.56 -9.39 7.59
C ARG A 27 -3.87 -10.72 7.23
N ASP A 28 -3.67 -10.96 5.94
CA ASP A 28 -2.98 -12.15 5.38
C ASP A 28 -1.54 -11.84 4.92
N GLY A 29 -1.11 -10.59 5.09
CA GLY A 29 0.20 -10.08 4.67
C GLY A 29 0.32 -9.73 3.20
N HIS A 30 -0.77 -9.80 2.43
CA HIS A 30 -0.84 -9.41 1.02
C HIS A 30 -1.77 -8.20 0.88
N CYS A 31 -1.62 -7.46 -0.22
CA CYS A 31 -2.54 -6.35 -0.54
C CYS A 31 -3.78 -6.86 -1.28
N ASN A 32 -4.30 -8.02 -0.86
CA ASN A 32 -5.54 -8.59 -1.34
C ASN A 32 -6.71 -7.67 -0.97
N THR A 33 -7.68 -7.61 -1.87
CA THR A 33 -8.87 -6.76 -1.76
C THR A 33 -10.12 -7.53 -2.17
N CYS A 34 -11.28 -6.89 -1.98
CA CYS A 34 -12.59 -7.33 -2.46
C CYS A 34 -13.53 -6.12 -2.50
N ASP A 35 -14.77 -6.31 -2.92
CA ASP A 35 -15.76 -5.23 -2.96
C ASP A 35 -16.15 -4.67 -1.58
N GLN A 36 -15.83 -5.40 -0.48
CA GLN A 36 -16.01 -4.91 0.88
C GLN A 36 -14.83 -4.08 1.43
N ASP A 37 -13.77 -3.89 0.64
CA ASP A 37 -12.67 -2.96 0.98
C ASP A 37 -12.85 -1.63 0.24
N PRO A 38 -13.65 -0.68 0.76
CA PRO A 38 -13.87 0.60 0.10
C PRO A 38 -12.61 1.47 0.03
N GLY A 39 -11.59 1.15 0.84
CA GLY A 39 -10.31 1.84 0.80
C GLY A 39 -9.41 1.37 -0.35
N SER A 40 -9.66 0.18 -0.91
CA SER A 40 -8.77 -0.50 -1.86
C SER A 40 -7.33 -0.51 -1.34
N HIS A 41 -7.08 -1.27 -0.26
CA HIS A 41 -5.76 -1.45 0.35
C HIS A 41 -4.86 -2.32 -0.53
N THR A 42 -4.59 -1.85 -1.74
CA THR A 42 -4.01 -2.60 -2.84
C THR A 42 -2.59 -2.18 -3.19
N VAL A 43 -2.09 -1.06 -2.63
CA VAL A 43 -0.74 -0.54 -2.90
C VAL A 43 0.22 -0.96 -1.81
N CYS A 44 1.18 -1.83 -2.11
CA CYS A 44 2.24 -2.18 -1.16
C CYS A 44 3.34 -1.12 -1.17
N ALA A 45 3.37 -0.28 -0.15
CA ALA A 45 4.31 0.82 -0.02
C ALA A 45 5.30 0.61 1.14
N VAL A 46 6.49 1.20 1.01
CA VAL A 46 7.51 1.29 2.06
C VAL A 46 7.37 2.66 2.73
N MET A 47 6.97 2.66 4.00
CA MET A 47 6.70 3.90 4.74
C MET A 47 7.97 4.75 4.85
N THR A 48 7.80 6.07 4.73
CA THR A 48 8.83 7.07 5.01
C THR A 48 8.32 8.02 6.10
N ASP A 49 9.23 8.69 6.82
CA ASP A 49 8.82 9.66 7.84
C ASP A 49 8.00 10.81 7.22
N GLU A 50 8.39 11.26 6.02
CA GLU A 50 7.70 12.28 5.24
C GLU A 50 6.28 11.86 4.86
N PHE A 51 6.11 10.67 4.29
CA PHE A 51 4.78 10.15 3.96
C PHE A 51 3.91 10.01 5.21
N LEU A 52 4.44 9.47 6.31
CA LEU A 52 3.68 9.27 7.55
C LEU A 52 3.23 10.60 8.14
N ALA A 53 4.08 11.63 8.13
CA ALA A 53 3.74 12.97 8.57
C ALA A 53 2.66 13.61 7.68
N PHE A 54 2.83 13.55 6.36
CA PHE A 54 1.84 14.03 5.39
C PHE A 54 0.50 13.31 5.55
N SER A 55 0.51 11.98 5.59
CA SER A 55 -0.70 11.16 5.69
C SER A 55 -1.49 11.51 6.94
N LYS A 56 -0.80 11.68 8.08
CA LYS A 56 -1.41 12.13 9.33
C LYS A 56 -2.01 13.52 9.22
N TYR A 57 -1.28 14.46 8.61
CA TYR A 57 -1.75 15.84 8.40
C TYR A 57 -3.05 15.89 7.56
N VAL A 58 -3.19 15.05 6.55
CA VAL A 58 -4.41 14.94 5.71
C VAL A 58 -5.47 13.97 6.27
N GLY A 59 -5.39 13.64 7.55
CA GLY A 59 -6.41 12.88 8.29
C GLY A 59 -6.32 11.36 8.18
N ASN A 60 -5.21 10.81 7.71
CA ASN A 60 -4.93 9.38 7.66
C ASN A 60 -3.76 9.02 8.60
N ASP A 61 -4.02 9.02 9.90
CA ASP A 61 -2.99 8.73 10.90
C ASP A 61 -2.60 7.25 10.90
N LEU A 62 -1.47 6.93 10.27
CA LEU A 62 -0.86 5.61 10.26
C LEU A 62 0.22 5.42 11.34
N THR A 63 0.42 6.40 12.22
CA THR A 63 1.48 6.36 13.25
C THR A 63 0.95 5.96 14.61
N THR A 64 -0.28 6.35 14.94
CA THR A 64 -0.89 6.05 16.24
C THR A 64 -1.39 4.60 16.27
N PRO A 65 -0.95 3.76 17.22
CA PRO A 65 -1.45 2.40 17.37
C PRO A 65 -2.96 2.37 17.63
N ARG A 66 -3.65 1.40 17.02
CA ARG A 66 -5.08 1.10 17.23
C ARG A 66 -5.26 -0.41 17.51
N PRO A 67 -5.04 -0.86 18.76
CA PRO A 67 -5.16 -2.28 19.14
C PRO A 67 -6.53 -2.88 18.78
N GLU A 68 -7.60 -2.10 18.84
CA GLU A 68 -8.96 -2.48 18.45
C GLU A 68 -9.09 -2.90 16.98
N TYR A 69 -8.15 -2.49 16.13
CA TYR A 69 -8.08 -2.85 14.69
C TYR A 69 -6.85 -3.70 14.34
N TYR A 70 -6.18 -4.26 15.37
CA TYR A 70 -4.91 -4.98 15.21
C TYR A 70 -3.88 -4.17 14.41
N PHE A 71 -3.85 -2.86 14.65
CA PHE A 71 -2.97 -1.93 13.96
C PHE A 71 -1.88 -1.42 14.91
N PRO A 72 -0.60 -1.75 14.68
CA PRO A 72 0.47 -1.45 15.64
C PRO A 72 0.96 0.01 15.60
N GLY A 73 0.50 0.81 14.63
CA GLY A 73 1.18 2.05 14.25
C GLY A 73 2.43 1.74 13.43
N LEU A 74 2.70 2.55 12.41
CA LEU A 74 3.78 2.36 11.46
C LEU A 74 4.91 3.36 11.70
N LYS A 75 6.10 2.97 11.26
CA LYS A 75 7.31 3.79 11.21
C LYS A 75 7.99 3.67 9.85
N ALA A 76 8.93 4.56 9.56
CA ALA A 76 9.73 4.45 8.34
C ALA A 76 10.38 3.06 8.19
N GLY A 77 10.39 2.57 6.96
CA GLY A 77 10.88 1.23 6.60
C GLY A 77 9.83 0.11 6.72
N ASP A 78 8.72 0.31 7.44
CA ASP A 78 7.64 -0.67 7.45
C ASP A 78 7.02 -0.80 6.05
N ARG A 79 6.64 -2.01 5.67
CA ARG A 79 5.82 -2.25 4.47
C ARG A 79 4.36 -2.37 4.84
N TRP A 80 3.51 -1.65 4.13
CA TRP A 80 2.07 -1.61 4.41
C TRP A 80 1.24 -1.51 3.13
N CYS A 81 0.04 -2.09 3.17
CA CYS A 81 -0.94 -2.01 2.11
C CYS A 81 -1.76 -0.74 2.31
N LEU A 82 -1.47 0.28 1.50
CA LEU A 82 -2.17 1.56 1.52
C LEU A 82 -3.42 1.51 0.65
N CYS A 83 -4.41 2.29 1.04
CA CYS A 83 -5.51 2.67 0.17
C CYS A 83 -4.95 3.30 -1.11
N ALA A 84 -5.38 2.81 -2.29
CA ALA A 84 -4.90 3.31 -3.58
C ALA A 84 -5.07 4.83 -3.73
N ALA A 85 -6.22 5.37 -3.30
CA ALA A 85 -6.49 6.81 -3.34
C ALA A 85 -5.58 7.62 -2.40
N ARG A 86 -5.17 7.07 -1.24
CA ARG A 86 -4.25 7.75 -0.31
C ARG A 86 -2.81 7.75 -0.84
N PHE A 87 -2.42 6.71 -1.55
CA PHE A 87 -1.16 6.71 -2.29
C PHE A 87 -1.16 7.79 -3.39
N LEU A 88 -2.21 7.85 -4.22
CA LEU A 88 -2.30 8.84 -5.29
C LEU A 88 -2.31 10.28 -4.75
N GLN A 89 -3.08 10.52 -3.68
CA GLN A 89 -3.06 11.83 -3.00
C GLN A 89 -1.65 12.23 -2.55
N ALA A 90 -0.88 11.30 -1.99
CA ALA A 90 0.50 11.58 -1.59
C ALA A 90 1.42 11.80 -2.80
N HIS A 91 1.19 11.12 -3.91
CA HIS A 91 1.94 11.31 -5.16
C HIS A 91 1.74 12.73 -5.73
N ASP A 92 0.48 13.17 -5.82
CA ASP A 92 0.13 14.49 -6.35
C ASP A 92 0.73 15.63 -5.52
N GLU A 93 0.94 15.41 -4.23
CA GLU A 93 1.57 16.35 -3.29
C GLU A 93 3.10 16.16 -3.16
N GLY A 94 3.70 15.24 -3.93
CA GLY A 94 5.15 14.99 -3.93
C GLY A 94 5.68 14.22 -2.71
N CYS A 95 4.81 13.64 -1.89
CA CYS A 95 5.15 12.90 -0.67
C CYS A 95 4.92 11.37 -0.80
N ALA A 96 4.80 10.83 -2.01
CA ALA A 96 4.53 9.40 -2.21
C ALA A 96 5.70 8.52 -1.71
N PRO A 97 5.39 7.44 -0.96
CA PRO A 97 6.38 6.43 -0.60
C PRO A 97 6.76 5.57 -1.83
N ARG A 98 7.89 4.84 -1.74
CA ARG A 98 8.24 3.84 -2.76
C ARG A 98 7.31 2.63 -2.70
N VAL A 99 7.08 1.98 -3.84
CA VAL A 99 6.09 0.91 -4.04
C VAL A 99 6.75 -0.39 -4.50
N MET A 100 6.31 -1.51 -3.95
CA MET A 100 6.69 -2.85 -4.41
C MET A 100 5.67 -3.37 -5.42
N LEU A 101 6.00 -3.31 -6.71
CA LEU A 101 5.06 -3.66 -7.79
C LEU A 101 4.58 -5.12 -7.68
N ALA A 102 5.50 -6.04 -7.39
CA ALA A 102 5.17 -7.46 -7.27
C ALA A 102 4.15 -7.78 -6.16
N ALA A 103 4.01 -6.90 -5.16
CA ALA A 103 3.08 -7.04 -4.03
C ALA A 103 1.92 -6.02 -4.07
N THR A 104 1.82 -5.24 -5.13
CA THR A 104 0.72 -4.30 -5.37
C THR A 104 -0.31 -5.00 -6.23
N HIS A 105 -1.54 -5.10 -5.74
CA HIS A 105 -2.63 -5.85 -6.38
C HIS A 105 -3.12 -5.15 -7.64
N ALA A 106 -3.53 -5.93 -8.66
CA ALA A 106 -3.95 -5.44 -9.97
C ALA A 106 -5.08 -4.40 -9.89
N ARG A 107 -6.03 -4.58 -8.96
CA ARG A 107 -7.12 -3.62 -8.66
C ARG A 107 -6.63 -2.20 -8.32
N ALA A 108 -5.37 -2.01 -7.89
CA ALA A 108 -4.78 -0.68 -7.73
C ALA A 108 -4.86 0.16 -9.02
N LEU A 109 -4.80 -0.49 -10.19
CA LEU A 109 -4.83 0.15 -11.51
C LEU A 109 -6.18 0.80 -11.85
N GLU A 110 -7.24 0.51 -11.10
CA GLU A 110 -8.52 1.22 -11.23
C GLU A 110 -8.45 2.64 -10.68
N THR A 111 -7.47 2.94 -9.82
CA THR A 111 -7.27 4.25 -9.20
C THR A 111 -5.94 4.89 -9.60
N VAL A 112 -4.86 4.09 -9.67
CA VAL A 112 -3.49 4.57 -9.88
C VAL A 112 -2.95 4.01 -11.20
N PRO A 113 -2.67 4.86 -12.20
CA PRO A 113 -2.03 4.42 -13.44
C PRO A 113 -0.70 3.67 -13.20
N LEU A 114 -0.42 2.67 -14.03
CA LEU A 114 0.77 1.81 -13.88
C LEU A 114 2.08 2.61 -13.96
N GLU A 115 2.12 3.64 -14.79
CA GLU A 115 3.27 4.54 -14.94
C GLU A 115 3.61 5.29 -13.65
N ILE A 116 2.61 5.69 -12.86
CA ILE A 116 2.81 6.35 -11.56
C ILE A 116 3.39 5.34 -10.56
N LEU A 117 2.84 4.13 -10.52
CA LEU A 117 3.36 3.05 -9.68
C LEU A 117 4.81 2.70 -10.05
N ARG A 118 5.14 2.65 -11.35
CA ARG A 118 6.49 2.39 -11.85
C ARG A 118 7.48 3.50 -11.49
N ALA A 119 7.08 4.76 -11.59
CA ALA A 119 7.92 5.90 -11.19
C ALA A 119 8.30 5.84 -9.69
N CYS A 120 7.46 5.21 -8.87
CA CYS A 120 7.69 5.02 -7.44
C CYS A 120 8.29 3.65 -7.08
N ALA A 121 8.62 2.79 -8.03
CA ALA A 121 8.94 1.38 -7.76
C ALA A 121 10.29 1.20 -7.05
N ILE A 122 10.37 0.45 -5.94
CA ILE A 122 11.66 0.17 -5.27
C ILE A 122 12.68 -0.56 -6.16
N ASP A 123 12.24 -1.25 -7.21
CA ASP A 123 13.12 -1.97 -8.15
C ASP A 123 13.53 -1.11 -9.36
N ALA A 124 13.02 0.12 -9.47
CA ALA A 124 13.46 1.11 -10.46
C ALA A 124 14.71 1.84 -9.91
N GLU A 125 15.82 1.10 -9.82
CA GLU A 125 17.20 1.52 -10.08
C GLU A 125 18.17 0.40 -9.65
N SER A 126 18.75 -0.28 -10.65
CA SER A 126 20.14 -0.70 -10.64
C SER A 126 20.65 -0.48 -12.05
N ASP A 127 21.16 0.73 -12.30
CA ASP A 127 22.24 0.94 -13.27
C ASP A 127 23.56 0.97 -12.49
#